data_AF-A0A517XQS7-F1
#
_entry.id   AF-A0A517XQS7-F1
#
_cell.length_a   1.000
_cell.length_b   1.000
_cell.length_c   1.000
_cell.angle_alpha   90.00
_cell.angle_beta   90.00
_cell.angle_gamma   90.00
#
_symmetry.space_group_name_H-M   'P 1'
#
loop_
_entity.id
_entity.type
_entity.pdbx_description
1 polymer ?
#
loop_
_entity_poly.entity_id
_entity_poly.type
_entity_poly.pdbx_seq_one_letter_code
_entity_poly.pdbx_strand_id
1 'polypeptide(L)'
;MHQFLTALIERFRHAQDRGVAFVVEVLGPTLGVRLPTTADEWVTICGETGLYNARWVNGVGVYSHGYGIELTFPGLTIDFDWGEFGEPDGFDIWRLYHFARLNPCGVPTPTHAEVTAWVEEAVAAGELTANRPWQYGLYYSPAHRAVQRHAEPFATADRGLSSE
;
A
#
# COMPACT_ATOMS: atom_id res chain seq x y z
N MET A 1 15.55 -9.35 11.02
CA MET A 1 14.11 -9.53 10.74
C MET A 1 13.82 -11.01 10.72
N HIS A 2 12.74 -11.44 11.37
CA HIS A 2 12.35 -12.85 11.41
C HIS A 2 12.14 -13.40 9.99
N GLN A 3 12.73 -14.54 9.65
CA GLN A 3 12.74 -15.05 8.26
C GLN A 3 11.35 -15.22 7.64
N PHE A 4 10.36 -15.62 8.45
CA PHE A 4 8.98 -15.78 7.97
C PHE A 4 8.32 -14.43 7.72
N LEU A 5 8.65 -13.40 8.51
CA LEU A 5 8.17 -12.05 8.27
C LEU A 5 8.80 -11.47 7.01
N THR A 6 10.11 -11.66 6.80
CA THR A 6 10.80 -11.25 5.57
C THR A 6 10.13 -11.85 4.33
N ALA A 7 9.95 -13.18 4.30
CA ALA A 7 9.31 -13.86 3.17
C ALA A 7 7.86 -13.43 2.96
N LEU A 8 7.11 -13.16 4.04
CA LEU A 8 5.73 -12.69 3.96
C LEU A 8 5.66 -11.27 3.39
N ILE A 9 6.51 -10.35 3.86
CA ILE A 9 6.60 -8.99 3.35
C ILE A 9 6.99 -9.01 1.87
N GLU A 10 8.03 -9.75 1.48
CA GLU A 10 8.46 -9.82 0.07
C GLU A 10 7.33 -10.27 -0.87
N ARG A 11 6.56 -11.28 -0.45
CA ARG A 11 5.40 -11.75 -1.23
C ARG A 11 4.25 -10.74 -1.26
N PHE A 12 3.97 -10.10 -0.13
CA PHE A 12 2.96 -9.05 -0.04
C PHE A 12 3.30 -7.89 -0.96
N ARG A 13 4.58 -7.49 -1.01
CA ARG A 13 5.08 -6.42 -1.90
C ARG A 13 4.94 -6.78 -3.36
N HIS A 14 5.34 -8.00 -3.74
CA HIS A 14 5.14 -8.45 -5.11
C HIS A 14 3.65 -8.42 -5.53
N ALA A 15 2.75 -8.74 -4.59
CA ALA A 15 1.32 -8.63 -4.82
C ALA A 15 0.83 -7.17 -4.93
N GLN A 16 1.40 -6.25 -4.15
CA GLN A 16 1.12 -4.82 -4.27
C GLN A 16 1.61 -4.26 -5.60
N ASP A 17 2.82 -4.60 -6.04
CA ASP A 17 3.34 -4.17 -7.35
C ASP A 17 2.39 -4.59 -8.47
N ARG A 18 1.87 -5.82 -8.40
CA ARG A 18 0.85 -6.31 -9.32
C ARG A 18 -0.46 -5.52 -9.20
N GLY A 19 -0.88 -5.18 -7.99
CA GLY A 19 -2.07 -4.37 -7.74
C GLY A 19 -1.93 -2.94 -8.31
N VAL A 20 -0.79 -2.30 -8.09
CA VAL A 20 -0.45 -0.98 -8.63
C VAL A 20 -0.41 -1.01 -10.16
N ALA A 21 0.23 -2.03 -10.74
CA ALA A 21 0.22 -2.23 -12.19
C ALA A 21 -1.21 -2.37 -12.73
N PHE A 22 -2.09 -3.11 -12.05
CA PHE A 22 -3.49 -3.22 -12.43
C PHE A 22 -4.24 -1.87 -12.35
N VAL A 23 -3.96 -1.05 -11.33
CA VAL A 23 -4.52 0.30 -11.25
C VAL A 23 -4.11 1.14 -12.47
N VAL A 24 -2.83 1.15 -12.82
CA VAL A 24 -2.30 1.97 -13.92
C VAL A 24 -2.75 1.46 -15.28
N GLU A 25 -2.58 0.16 -15.53
CA GLU A 25 -2.68 -0.43 -16.87
C GLU A 25 -4.11 -0.84 -17.22
N VAL A 26 -4.95 -1.10 -16.22
CA VAL A 26 -6.33 -1.56 -16.43
C VAL A 26 -7.34 -0.53 -15.95
N LEU A 27 -7.30 -0.14 -14.67
CA LEU A 27 -8.29 0.80 -14.13
C LEU A 27 -8.14 2.20 -14.74
N GLY A 28 -6.92 2.65 -15.03
CA GLY A 28 -6.68 3.93 -15.71
C GLY A 28 -7.36 4.05 -17.06
N PRO A 29 -7.04 3.19 -18.04
CA PRO A 29 -7.68 3.24 -19.35
C PRO A 29 -9.19 2.91 -19.32
N THR A 30 -9.64 2.10 -18.37
CA THR A 30 -11.04 1.62 -18.34
C THR A 30 -11.97 2.60 -17.62
N LEU A 31 -11.53 3.18 -16.50
CA LEU A 31 -12.36 3.98 -15.59
C LEU A 31 -11.78 5.37 -15.29
N GLY A 32 -10.59 5.70 -15.83
CA GLY A 32 -9.92 6.97 -15.53
C GLY A 32 -9.23 7.01 -14.17
N VAL A 33 -9.04 5.87 -13.50
CA VAL A 33 -8.36 5.80 -12.19
C VAL A 33 -6.87 6.09 -12.37
N ARG A 34 -6.34 7.02 -11.60
CA ARG A 34 -4.91 7.37 -11.60
C ARG A 34 -4.26 7.02 -10.26
N LEU A 35 -2.92 6.95 -10.24
CA LEU A 35 -2.21 6.81 -8.98
C LEU A 35 -2.40 8.07 -8.13
N PRO A 36 -2.71 7.92 -6.82
CA PRO A 36 -2.82 9.04 -5.92
C PRO A 36 -1.45 9.56 -5.50
N THR A 37 -1.36 10.86 -5.26
CA THR A 37 -0.21 11.54 -4.63
C THR A 37 -0.36 11.63 -3.11
N THR A 38 -1.56 11.37 -2.58
CA THR A 38 -1.84 11.27 -1.14
C THR A 38 -2.97 10.26 -0.89
N ALA A 39 -3.05 9.71 0.31
CA ALA A 39 -4.16 8.85 0.71
C ALA A 39 -5.55 9.54 0.56
N ASP A 40 -5.65 10.84 0.87
CA ASP A 40 -6.92 11.57 0.71
C ASP A 40 -7.29 11.76 -0.77
N GLU A 41 -6.30 11.91 -1.65
CA GLU A 41 -6.55 11.99 -3.09
C GLU A 41 -7.12 10.68 -3.63
N TRP A 42 -6.70 9.53 -3.09
CA TRP A 42 -7.28 8.23 -3.46
C TRP A 42 -8.79 8.19 -3.24
N VAL A 43 -9.26 8.69 -2.09
CA VAL A 43 -10.70 8.76 -1.77
C VAL A 43 -11.44 9.58 -2.82
N THR A 44 -10.86 10.72 -3.20
CA THR A 44 -11.40 11.63 -4.21
C THR A 44 -11.50 10.94 -5.57
N ILE A 45 -10.40 10.30 -6.03
CA ILE A 45 -10.36 9.53 -7.29
C ILE A 45 -11.42 8.44 -7.30
N CYS A 46 -11.61 7.71 -6.20
CA CYS A 46 -12.64 6.67 -6.10
C CYS A 46 -14.06 7.23 -6.28
N GLY A 47 -14.32 8.40 -5.69
CA GLY A 47 -15.61 9.10 -5.83
C GLY A 47 -15.87 9.57 -7.26
N GLU A 48 -14.88 10.20 -7.88
CA GLU A 48 -14.97 10.77 -9.23
C GLU A 48 -15.12 9.69 -10.32
N THR A 49 -14.40 8.58 -10.19
CA THR A 49 -14.40 7.49 -11.18
C THR A 49 -15.53 6.47 -10.97
N GLY A 50 -16.22 6.54 -9.83
CA GLY A 50 -17.24 5.55 -9.46
C GLY A 50 -16.66 4.17 -9.13
N LEU A 51 -15.35 4.07 -8.79
CA LEU A 51 -14.64 2.80 -8.58
C LEU A 51 -15.31 1.89 -7.55
N TYR A 52 -15.94 2.48 -6.52
CA TYR A 52 -16.68 1.76 -5.47
C TYR A 52 -17.85 0.91 -6.01
N ASN A 53 -18.32 1.16 -7.23
CA ASN A 53 -19.37 0.40 -7.89
C ASN A 53 -18.85 -0.62 -8.92
N ALA A 54 -17.56 -0.62 -9.26
CA ALA A 54 -17.05 -1.43 -10.37
C ALA A 54 -17.22 -2.94 -10.13
N ARG A 55 -16.95 -3.41 -8.90
CA ARG A 55 -17.00 -4.82 -8.43
C ARG A 55 -16.09 -5.81 -9.17
N TRP A 56 -16.04 -5.74 -10.48
CA TRP A 56 -15.24 -6.58 -11.37
C TRP A 56 -14.77 -5.78 -12.57
N VAL A 57 -13.48 -5.83 -12.87
CA VAL A 57 -12.89 -5.23 -14.08
C VAL A 57 -11.93 -6.26 -14.69
N ASN A 58 -12.14 -6.61 -15.96
CA ASN A 58 -11.31 -7.58 -16.68
C ASN A 58 -11.08 -8.92 -15.93
N GLY A 59 -12.13 -9.44 -15.27
CA GLY A 59 -12.06 -10.70 -14.53
C GLY A 59 -11.33 -10.62 -13.19
N VAL A 60 -10.95 -9.42 -12.74
CA VAL A 60 -10.38 -9.16 -11.42
C VAL A 60 -11.46 -8.55 -10.54
N GLY A 61 -11.66 -9.11 -9.34
CA GLY A 61 -12.54 -8.52 -8.34
C GLY A 61 -11.94 -7.22 -7.81
N VAL A 62 -12.75 -6.16 -7.76
CA VAL A 62 -12.32 -4.81 -7.40
C VAL A 62 -13.19 -4.30 -6.26
N TYR A 63 -12.55 -3.95 -5.15
CA TYR A 63 -13.20 -3.32 -4.01
C TYR A 63 -12.34 -2.17 -3.47
N SER A 64 -12.70 -0.94 -3.83
CA SER A 64 -12.12 0.25 -3.18
C SER A 64 -12.76 0.44 -1.80
N HIS A 65 -11.95 0.79 -0.82
CA HIS A 65 -12.36 1.15 0.54
C HIS A 65 -11.47 2.30 1.02
N GLY A 66 -11.83 2.93 2.15
CA GLY A 66 -11.03 3.94 2.87
C GLY A 66 -9.91 4.59 2.05
N TYR A 67 -8.66 4.30 2.42
CA TYR A 67 -7.46 4.76 1.72
C TYR A 67 -6.86 3.72 0.78
N GLY A 68 -7.60 2.69 0.40
CA GLY A 68 -7.03 1.54 -0.27
C GLY A 68 -7.93 0.79 -1.22
N ILE A 69 -7.42 -0.36 -1.63
CA ILE A 69 -8.07 -1.24 -2.59
C ILE A 69 -7.78 -2.70 -2.28
N GLU A 70 -8.81 -3.51 -2.32
CA GLU A 70 -8.70 -4.96 -2.42
C GLU A 70 -8.91 -5.40 -3.88
N LEU A 71 -7.97 -6.21 -4.37
CA LEU A 71 -7.96 -6.80 -5.69
C LEU A 71 -7.90 -8.32 -5.58
N THR A 72 -8.84 -8.99 -6.24
CA THR A 72 -8.91 -10.46 -6.28
C THR A 72 -8.67 -10.96 -7.70
N PHE A 73 -7.45 -11.44 -7.94
CA PHE A 73 -7.03 -12.12 -9.14
C PHE A 73 -7.25 -13.64 -9.01
N PRO A 74 -7.20 -14.41 -10.11
CA PRO A 74 -7.12 -15.87 -10.03
C PRO A 74 -5.90 -16.31 -9.19
N GLY A 75 -6.18 -16.87 -8.00
CA GLY A 75 -5.17 -17.40 -7.08
C GLY A 75 -4.39 -16.35 -6.26
N LEU A 76 -4.80 -15.07 -6.27
CA LEU A 76 -4.15 -14.02 -5.49
C LEU A 76 -5.18 -12.97 -5.05
N THR A 77 -5.27 -12.70 -3.76
CA THR A 77 -5.99 -11.55 -3.20
C THR A 77 -5.02 -10.63 -2.48
N ILE A 78 -5.06 -9.34 -2.80
CA ILE A 78 -4.23 -8.31 -2.18
C ILE A 78 -5.11 -7.14 -1.75
N ASP A 79 -4.97 -6.73 -0.49
CA ASP A 79 -5.59 -5.55 0.10
C ASP A 79 -4.48 -4.66 0.64
N PHE A 80 -4.41 -3.41 0.18
CA PHE A 80 -3.45 -2.43 0.64
C PHE A 80 -4.03 -1.02 0.65
N ASP A 81 -3.49 -0.19 1.53
CA ASP A 81 -3.75 1.25 1.59
C ASP A 81 -2.60 2.02 0.96
N TRP A 82 -2.94 3.18 0.40
CA TRP A 82 -1.99 4.21 0.04
C TRP A 82 -1.53 4.95 1.29
N GLY A 83 -0.23 5.23 1.37
CA GLY A 83 0.35 6.05 2.41
C GLY A 83 -0.02 7.53 2.27
N GLU A 84 0.39 8.31 3.27
CA GLU A 84 0.15 9.75 3.37
C GLU A 84 0.57 10.51 2.11
N PHE A 85 1.65 10.07 1.47
CA PHE A 85 2.24 10.62 0.24
C PHE A 85 2.03 9.70 -0.97
N GLY A 86 0.95 8.90 -0.96
CA GLY A 86 0.60 8.01 -2.07
C GLY A 86 1.47 6.74 -2.15
N GLU A 87 2.18 6.40 -1.06
CA GLU A 87 3.03 5.21 -1.03
C GLU A 87 2.20 3.93 -1.18
N PRO A 88 2.41 3.09 -2.21
CA PRO A 88 1.72 1.80 -2.31
C PRO A 88 2.30 0.75 -1.38
N ASP A 89 3.48 1.02 -0.81
CA ASP A 89 4.29 0.05 -0.10
C ASP A 89 4.19 0.24 1.43
N GLY A 90 3.05 0.69 1.94
CA GLY A 90 2.69 0.50 3.35
C GLY A 90 2.08 -0.88 3.58
N PHE A 91 2.11 -1.39 4.81
CA PHE A 91 1.22 -2.48 5.26
C PHE A 91 0.87 -2.29 6.73
N ASP A 92 -0.19 -2.95 7.20
CA ASP A 92 -0.45 -3.14 8.62
C ASP A 92 -0.43 -4.64 8.97
N ILE A 93 -0.48 -4.93 10.27
CA ILE A 93 -0.46 -6.29 10.82
C ILE A 93 -1.65 -7.11 10.29
N TRP A 94 -2.85 -6.52 10.23
CA TRP A 94 -4.05 -7.21 9.82
C TRP A 94 -3.97 -7.62 8.35
N ARG A 95 -3.48 -6.73 7.46
CA ARG A 95 -3.30 -7.02 6.04
C ARG A 95 -2.26 -8.09 5.78
N LEU A 96 -1.13 -8.07 6.48
CA LEU A 96 -0.13 -9.13 6.37
C LEU A 96 -0.69 -10.48 6.82
N TYR A 97 -1.39 -10.50 7.96
CA TYR A 97 -2.05 -11.70 8.47
C TYR A 97 -3.12 -12.21 7.50
N HIS A 98 -3.99 -11.33 7.01
CA HIS A 98 -5.07 -11.67 6.09
C HIS A 98 -4.52 -12.20 4.75
N PHE A 99 -3.49 -11.54 4.21
CA PHE A 99 -2.79 -11.99 3.01
C PHE A 99 -2.22 -13.40 3.17
N ALA A 100 -1.56 -13.69 4.30
CA ALA A 100 -1.00 -15.01 4.56
C ALA A 100 -2.06 -16.13 4.67
N ARG A 101 -3.31 -15.77 4.99
CA ARG A 101 -4.44 -16.70 5.05
C ARG A 101 -5.11 -16.93 3.71
N LEU A 102 -5.19 -15.89 2.88
CA LEU A 102 -5.87 -15.97 1.59
C LEU A 102 -4.97 -16.49 0.48
N ASN A 103 -3.65 -16.39 0.64
CA ASN A 103 -2.71 -16.68 -0.42
C ASN A 103 -1.78 -17.84 -0.05
N PRO A 104 -1.43 -18.74 -1.00
CA PRO A 104 -0.41 -19.75 -0.80
C PRO A 104 0.98 -19.13 -0.62
N CYS A 105 1.35 -18.80 0.63
CA CYS A 105 2.59 -18.10 0.92
C CYS A 105 3.82 -19.01 1.10
N GLY A 106 3.71 -20.33 0.87
CA GLY A 106 4.84 -21.28 0.99
C GLY A 106 5.51 -21.32 2.37
N VAL A 107 4.88 -20.68 3.36
CA VAL A 107 5.23 -20.65 4.76
C VAL A 107 4.01 -21.14 5.55
N PRO A 108 4.18 -21.74 6.74
CA PRO A 108 3.06 -22.03 7.62
C PRO A 108 2.22 -20.77 7.83
N THR A 109 0.90 -20.88 7.71
CA THR A 109 0.00 -19.74 7.91
C THR A 109 0.14 -19.23 9.35
N PRO A 110 0.63 -18.00 9.55
CA PRO A 110 0.82 -17.46 10.89
C PRO A 110 -0.52 -17.06 11.50
N THR A 111 -0.58 -17.13 12.82
CA THR A 111 -1.62 -16.47 13.60
C THR A 111 -1.40 -14.96 13.60
N HIS A 112 -2.47 -14.20 13.86
CA HIS A 112 -2.37 -12.75 14.02
C HIS A 112 -1.34 -12.37 15.10
N ALA A 113 -1.29 -13.10 16.22
CA ALA A 113 -0.37 -12.84 17.32
C ALA A 113 1.10 -13.04 16.90
N GLU A 114 1.40 -14.05 16.07
CA GLU A 114 2.75 -14.24 15.53
C GLU A 114 3.15 -13.09 14.62
N VAL A 115 2.28 -12.65 13.71
CA VAL A 115 2.56 -11.49 12.84
C VAL A 115 2.78 -10.23 13.67
N THR A 116 1.95 -10.00 14.69
CA THR A 116 2.13 -8.88 15.64
C THR A 116 3.52 -8.94 16.29
N ALA A 117 3.89 -10.06 16.89
CA ALA A 117 5.16 -10.21 17.58
C ALA A 117 6.36 -9.97 16.63
N TRP A 118 6.33 -10.53 15.42
CA TRP A 118 7.42 -10.34 14.46
C TRP A 118 7.53 -8.88 14.00
N VAL A 119 6.42 -8.20 13.75
CA VAL A 119 6.41 -6.79 13.32
C VAL A 119 6.92 -5.89 14.45
N GLU A 120 6.47 -6.11 15.68
CA GLU A 120 6.92 -5.34 16.85
C GLU A 120 8.42 -5.52 17.10
N GLU A 121 8.93 -6.75 16.97
CA GLU A 121 10.37 -7.04 17.07
C GLU A 121 11.16 -6.31 15.97
N ALA A 122 10.70 -6.37 14.71
CA ALA A 122 11.36 -5.70 13.59
C ALA A 122 11.34 -4.16 13.73
N VAL A 123 10.26 -3.59 14.27
CA VAL A 123 10.21 -2.15 14.59
C VAL A 123 11.18 -1.80 15.72
N ALA A 124 11.23 -2.59 16.79
CA ALA A 124 12.16 -2.39 17.89
C ALA A 124 13.63 -2.50 17.45
N ALA A 125 13.92 -3.35 16.47
CA ALA A 125 15.23 -3.50 15.84
C ALA A 125 15.57 -2.40 14.81
N GLY A 126 14.63 -1.51 14.49
CA GLY A 126 14.82 -0.47 13.46
C GLY A 126 14.78 -0.99 12.02
N GLU A 127 14.35 -2.23 11.82
CA GLU A 127 14.24 -2.89 10.52
C GLU A 127 12.93 -2.53 9.80
N LEU A 128 11.94 -2.04 10.54
CA LEU A 128 10.71 -1.43 10.02
C LEU A 128 10.49 -0.06 10.65
N THR A 129 10.00 0.88 9.86
CA THR A 129 9.50 2.17 10.38
C THR A 129 7.98 2.14 10.47
N ALA A 130 7.44 2.57 11.61
CA ALA A 130 6.02 2.81 11.77
C ALA A 130 5.69 4.27 11.46
N ASN A 131 4.74 4.54 10.58
CA ASN A 131 4.16 5.87 10.42
C ASN A 131 2.93 5.97 11.33
N ARG A 132 3.07 6.62 12.49
CA ARG A 132 2.04 6.69 13.54
C ARG A 132 1.41 8.07 13.73
N PRO A 133 0.72 8.63 12.73
CA PRO A 133 -0.57 9.26 12.96
C PRO A 133 -1.67 8.18 12.96
N TRP A 134 -2.66 8.34 13.84
CA TRP A 134 -3.78 7.41 14.06
C TRP A 134 -4.57 7.02 12.79
N GLN A 135 -4.46 7.82 11.73
CA GLN A 135 -5.25 7.69 10.50
C GLN A 135 -4.67 6.66 9.51
N TYR A 136 -3.37 6.31 9.62
CA TYR A 136 -2.70 5.47 8.62
C TYR A 136 -2.09 4.20 9.21
N GLY A 137 -1.46 4.23 10.39
CA GLY A 137 -0.99 3.01 11.07
C GLY A 137 -0.15 2.03 10.23
N LEU A 138 0.53 2.50 9.17
CA LEU A 138 1.27 1.67 8.24
C LEU A 138 2.73 1.52 8.66
N TYR A 139 3.29 0.34 8.38
CA TYR A 139 4.69 0.00 8.50
C TYR A 139 5.35 -0.01 7.12
N TYR A 140 6.59 0.45 7.08
CA TYR A 140 7.40 0.56 5.86
C TYR A 140 8.80 0.00 6.09
N SER A 141 9.39 -0.57 5.04
CA SER A 141 10.81 -0.89 5.05
C SER A 141 11.63 0.42 4.95
N PRO A 142 12.63 0.66 5.82
CA PRO A 142 13.46 1.86 5.78
C PRO A 142 14.15 2.07 4.42
N ALA A 143 14.57 0.97 3.78
CA ALA A 143 15.22 1.01 2.48
C ALA A 143 14.30 1.60 1.39
N HIS A 144 12.99 1.36 1.48
CA HIS A 144 12.03 1.84 0.48
C HIS A 144 11.52 3.26 0.78
N ARG A 145 11.30 3.59 2.05
CA ARG A 145 10.95 4.97 2.46
C ARG A 145 12.02 5.99 2.07
N ALA A 146 13.30 5.59 2.08
CA ALA A 146 14.40 6.43 1.61
C ALA A 146 14.33 6.70 0.10
N VAL A 147 14.01 5.69 -0.72
CA VAL A 147 13.90 5.84 -2.18
C VAL A 147 12.78 6.80 -2.56
N GLN A 148 11.63 6.75 -1.87
CA GLN A 148 10.52 7.67 -2.11
C GLN A 148 10.81 9.11 -1.65
N ARG A 149 11.53 9.30 -0.54
CA ARG A 149 11.99 10.65 -0.09
C ARG A 149 13.02 11.29 -1.00
N HIS A 150 13.76 10.51 -1.79
CA HIS A 150 14.75 11.00 -2.75
C HIS A 150 14.17 11.20 -4.16
N ALA A 151 12.92 10.79 -4.40
CA ALA A 151 12.15 11.16 -5.58
C ALA A 151 11.53 12.55 -5.39
N GLU A 152 12.39 13.57 -5.30
CA GLU A 152 11.98 14.98 -5.23
C GLU A 152 12.36 15.69 -6.54
N PRO A 153 11.55 16.66 -6.97
CA PRO A 153 12.02 18.00 -6.66
C PRO A 153 10.91 18.89 -6.10
N PHE A 154 10.94 19.13 -4.80
CA PHE A 154 10.46 20.39 -4.24
C PHE A 154 11.40 21.51 -4.70
N ALA A 155 11.13 22.05 -5.88
CA ALA A 155 11.51 23.40 -6.22
C ALA A 155 10.83 24.32 -5.20
N THR A 156 11.61 24.86 -4.27
CA THR A 156 11.17 25.95 -3.40
C THR A 156 10.78 27.12 -4.30
N ALA A 157 9.49 27.42 -4.35
CA ALA A 157 9.01 28.68 -4.90
C ALA A 157 9.63 29.83 -4.08
N ASP A 158 10.64 30.45 -4.67
CA ASP A 158 11.24 31.69 -4.20
C ASP A 158 10.15 32.77 -4.22
N ARG A 159 9.59 33.10 -3.06
CA ARG A 159 8.75 34.28 -2.91
C ARG A 159 9.65 35.49 -2.96
N GLY A 160 9.85 36.00 -4.17
CA GLY A 160 10.38 37.34 -4.39
C GLY A 160 9.54 38.37 -3.63
N LEU A 161 10.07 38.86 -2.52
CA LEU A 161 9.66 40.13 -1.95
C LEU A 161 10.30 41.23 -2.81
N SER A 162 9.53 41.75 -3.77
CA SER A 162 9.82 43.06 -4.35
C SER A 162 9.33 44.11 -3.35
N SER A 163 10.28 44.82 -2.76
CA SER A 163 10.04 46.08 -2.08
C SER A 163 9.73 47.17 -3.11
N GLU A 164 8.54 47.76 -3.03
CA GLU A 164 8.28 49.15 -3.44
C GLU A 164 8.03 49.98 -2.17
#